data_AF-A0A2M8HH04-F1
#
_entry.id   AF-A0A2M8HH04-F1
#
_cell.length_a   1.000
_cell.length_b   1.000
_cell.length_c   1.000
_cell.angle_alpha   90.00
_cell.angle_beta   90.00
_cell.angle_gamma   90.00
#
_symmetry.space_group_name_H-M   'P 1'
#
loop_
_entity.id
_entity.type
_entity.pdbx_description
1 polymer ?
#
loop_
_entity_poly.entity_id
_entity_poly.type
_entity_poly.pdbx_seq_one_letter_code
_entity_poly.pdbx_strand_id
1 'polypeptide(L)' 'MKPGDKAKILKRTFLNKGIFVHTNSIVVVTEVNPDSILTTYLDKEGYPHEISFLPAELEIIIE' A
#
# COMPACT_ATOMS: atom_id res chain seq x y z
N MET A 1 5.18 -4.46 -10.89
CA MET A 1 5.57 -3.85 -9.62
C MET A 1 6.85 -4.52 -9.15
N LYS A 2 7.74 -3.79 -8.49
CA LYS A 2 8.95 -4.30 -7.83
C LYS A 2 9.13 -3.60 -6.48
N PRO A 3 9.89 -4.20 -5.54
CA PRO A 3 10.29 -3.50 -4.31
C PRO A 3 10.91 -2.13 -4.61
N GLY A 4 10.51 -1.12 -3.85
CA GLY A 4 10.89 0.28 -4.01
C GLY A 4 9.93 1.11 -4.87
N ASP A 5 9.04 0.50 -5.64
CA ASP A 5 8.03 1.25 -6.41
C ASP A 5 7.05 1.95 -5.46
N LYS A 6 6.63 3.16 -5.83
CA LYS A 6 5.47 3.82 -5.21
C LYS A 6 4.20 3.37 -5.91
N ALA A 7 3.19 3.02 -5.13
CA ALA A 7 1.89 2.64 -5.64
C ALA A 7 0.78 3.41 -4.92
N LYS A 8 -0.33 3.60 -5.63
CA LYS A 8 -1.55 4.23 -5.13
C LYS A 8 -2.55 3.15 -4.75
N ILE A 9 -3.19 3.29 -3.59
CA ILE A 9 -4.22 2.35 -3.12
C ILE A 9 -5.52 2.57 -3.90
N LEU A 10 -5.98 1.56 -4.63
CA LEU A 10 -7.30 1.55 -5.29
C LEU A 10 -8.40 0.98 -4.39
N LYS A 11 -8.03 0.17 -3.39
CA LYS A 11 -8.95 -0.38 -2.40
C LYS A 11 -9.74 0.73 -1.68
N ARG A 12 -11.04 0.51 -1.45
CA ARG A 12 -11.87 1.40 -0.64
C ARG A 12 -11.27 1.56 0.76
N THR A 13 -11.37 2.77 1.32
CA THR A 13 -10.91 3.11 2.66
C THR A 13 -11.33 2.03 3.67
N PHE A 14 -10.39 1.57 4.49
CA PHE A 14 -10.59 0.46 5.41
C PHE A 14 -9.82 0.67 6.71
N LEU A 15 -10.19 -0.10 7.74
CA LEU A 15 -9.51 -0.13 9.02
C LEU A 15 -8.52 -1.30 9.04
N ASN A 16 -7.24 -0.99 9.22
CA ASN A 16 -6.18 -1.99 9.37
C ASN A 16 -5.53 -1.83 10.74
N LYS A 17 -5.70 -2.82 11.63
CA LYS A 17 -5.09 -2.83 12.98
C LYS A 17 -5.30 -1.51 13.77
N GLY A 18 -6.44 -0.85 13.60
CA GLY A 18 -6.77 0.41 14.28
C GLY A 18 -6.41 1.68 13.51
N ILE A 19 -5.76 1.58 12.35
CA ILE A 19 -5.44 2.72 11.47
C ILE A 19 -6.40 2.77 10.29
N PHE A 20 -6.94 3.95 10.00
CA PHE A 20 -7.68 4.19 8.76
C PHE A 20 -6.71 4.36 7.59
N VAL A 21 -6.84 3.46 6.62
CA VAL A 21 -6.06 3.45 5.39
C VAL A 21 -6.95 4.00 4.29
N HIS A 22 -6.60 5.17 3.77
CA HIS A 22 -7.44 5.87 2.81
C HIS A 22 -7.17 5.40 1.38
N THR A 23 -8.24 5.28 0.59
CA THR A 23 -8.11 5.13 -0.87
C THR A 23 -7.30 6.30 -1.43
N ASN A 24 -6.56 6.05 -2.50
CA ASN A 24 -5.67 6.98 -3.17
C ASN A 24 -4.42 7.39 -2.39
N SER A 25 -4.21 6.89 -1.16
CA SER A 25 -2.94 7.07 -0.46
C SER A 25 -1.79 6.35 -1.17
N ILE A 26 -0.58 6.86 -0.95
CA ILE A 26 0.64 6.30 -1.52
C ILE A 26 1.25 5.31 -0.54
N VAL A 27 1.69 4.18 -1.07
CA VAL A 27 2.45 3.15 -0.35
C VAL A 27 3.72 2.83 -1.12
N VAL A 28 4.72 2.30 -0.42
CA VAL A 28 5.96 1.81 -1.03
C VAL A 28 5.91 0.30 -1.04
N VAL A 29 6.11 -0.32 -2.20
CA VAL A 29 6.20 -1.78 -2.32
C VAL A 29 7.47 -2.26 -1.63
N THR A 30 7.34 -3.19 -0.68
CA THR A 30 8.48 -3.79 0.02
C THR A 30 8.76 -5.21 -0.48
N GLU A 31 7.71 -5.98 -0.80
CA GLU A 31 7.82 -7.34 -1.29
C GLU A 31 6.71 -7.66 -2.30
N VAL A 32 7.02 -8.47 -3.30
CA VAL A 32 6.04 -8.92 -4.30
C VAL A 32 6.00 -10.44 -4.29
N ASN A 33 4.84 -10.98 -3.89
CA ASN A 33 4.52 -12.39 -3.91
C ASN A 33 3.51 -12.70 -5.04
N PRO A 34 3.33 -13.97 -5.44
CA PRO A 34 2.40 -14.33 -6.51
C PRO A 34 0.96 -13.87 -6.25
N ASP A 35 0.51 -13.94 -4.99
CA ASP A 35 -0.88 -13.68 -4.60
C ASP A 35 -1.05 -12.40 -3.79
N SER A 36 0.04 -11.73 -3.41
CA SER A 36 -0.01 -10.53 -2.58
C SER A 36 1.20 -9.63 -2.74
N ILE A 37 1.05 -8.37 -2.38
CA ILE A 37 2.10 -7.37 -2.42
C ILE A 37 2.17 -6.76 -1.03
N LEU A 38 3.33 -6.91 -0.38
CA LEU A 38 3.60 -6.25 0.89
C LEU A 38 4.04 -4.82 0.61
N THR A 39 3.48 -3.90 1.39
CA THR A 39 3.74 -2.47 1.24
C THR A 39 3.93 -1.80 2.59
N THR A 40 4.67 -0.70 2.59
CA THR A 40 4.76 0.24 3.71
C THR A 40 3.84 1.42 3.43
N TYR A 41 2.83 1.59 4.30
CA TYR A 41 1.96 2.75 4.38
C TYR A 41 2.43 3.66 5.51
N LEU A 42 2.58 4.95 5.26
CA LEU A 42 2.80 5.94 6.32
C LEU A 42 1.46 6.54 6.71
N ASP A 43 1.13 6.53 8.00
CA ASP A 43 -0.04 7.24 8.48
C ASP A 43 0.18 8.77 8.51
N LYS A 44 -0.82 9.51 8.99
CA LYS A 44 -0.77 10.97 9.06
C LYS A 44 0.30 11.52 10.01
N GLU A 45 0.75 10.71 10.96
CA GLU A 45 1.81 11.06 11.91
C GLU A 45 3.19 10.59 11.42
N GLY A 46 3.23 9.92 10.26
CA GLY A 46 4.45 9.43 9.63
C GLY A 46 4.90 8.06 10.17
N TYR A 47 4.06 7.36 10.95
CA TYR A 47 4.40 6.03 11.43
C TYR A 47 4.18 4.99 10.33
N PRO A 48 5.16 4.08 10.12
CA PRO A 48 5.06 3.05 9.09
C PRO A 48 4.20 1.88 9.54
N HIS A 49 3.35 1.42 8.64
CA HIS A 49 2.48 0.26 8.80
C HIS A 49 2.65 -0.68 7.61
N GLU A 50 2.91 -1.94 7.90
CA GLU A 50 2.96 -2.98 6.87
C GLU A 50 1.54 -3.42 6.51
N ILE A 51 1.24 -3.38 5.22
CA ILE A 51 -0.07 -3.74 4.68
C ILE A 51 0.13 -4.61 3.44
N SER A 52 -0.54 -5.76 3.46
CA SER A 52 -0.62 -6.66 2.32
C SER A 52 -1.84 -6.32 1.47
N PHE A 53 -1.62 -6.19 0.17
CA PHE A 53 -2.66 -5.93 -0.82
C PHE A 53 -2.66 -7.01 -1.89
N LEU A 54 -3.80 -7.20 -2.54
CA LEU A 54 -3.84 -7.92 -3.81
C LEU A 54 -3.23 -7.04 -4.91
N PRO A 55 -2.59 -7.62 -5.95
CA PRO A 55 -2.06 -6.85 -7.07
C PRO A 55 -3.08 -5.91 -7.73
N ALA A 56 -4.36 -6.32 -7.79
CA ALA A 56 -5.44 -5.52 -8.36
C ALA A 56 -5.89 -4.33 -7.47
N GLU A 57 -5.43 -4.26 -6.23
CA GLU A 57 -5.78 -3.19 -5.28
C GLU A 57 -4.80 -2.01 -5.31
N LEU A 58 -3.78 -2.07 -6.17
CA LEU A 58 -2.71 -1.09 -6.26
C LEU A 58 -2.47 -0.65 -7.71
N GLU A 59 -2.15 0.63 -7.91
CA GLU A 59 -1.75 1.21 -9.20
C GLU A 59 -0.34 1.80 -9.09
N ILE A 60 0.59 1.42 -9.98
CA ILE A 60 1.95 2.00 -9.96
C ILE A 60 1.92 3.46 -10.35
N ILE A 61 2.61 4.30 -9.58
CA ILE A 61 2.87 5.69 -9.93
C ILE A 61 4.14 5.70 -10.79
N ILE A 62 4.00 6.04 -12.07
CA ILE A 62 5.14 6.24 -12.98
C ILE A 62 5.48 7.73 -12.93
N GLU A 63 6.60 8.08 -12.31
CA GLU A 63 7.20 9.42 -12.38
C GLU A 63 8.09 9.55 -13.63
#